data_AF-A0ABD2S0K1-F1
#
_entry.id   AF-A0ABD2S0K1-F1
#
_cell.length_a   1.000
_cell.length_b   1.000
_cell.length_c   1.000
_cell.angle_alpha   90.00
_cell.angle_beta   90.00
_cell.angle_gamma   90.00
#
_symmetry.space_group_name_H-M   'P 1'
#
loop_
_entity.id
_entity.type
_entity.pdbx_description
1 polymer ?
#
loop_
_entity_poly.entity_id
_entity_poly.type
_entity_poly.pdbx_seq_one_letter_code
_entity_poly.pdbx_strand_id
1 'polypeptide(L)'
;MKRAKFDSVMSVSRLRSIQVLMGLLFLYFFLVTLEIPLISKLGFGLESYELISTPFDNNSKFSRLNSVGELSGSSQDSVFPSSVMSRRAKMGFSLPHRKMVEFKRISGLVFDEKVFDSFDKEEFSELHKVVRDAFVAGKKLFQDIESGKVQGEVVSGTQNRTESCPDSVSLWGGDFVAGGKIMVIPCGMTLGSHITVVGTPRWAHEEKDPKITLVKDDDETVMVSQFMMELQGLKTVDGEDPPRILHFNPRLKGDWSGRPVIEQNTCYRMQWGSAMRCDGWKSKPSEDTVDGQVKCEKWIRDDDDHSEESKATWWLKRLIGGRTKKVSIDWPYPFVENKLFVLTVSAGLEGYHINVDGRHITSFPYRTGFTLEDATGLFVNGDIDVHSAFAASLPSTHLSFAPQRHLEMLPKWQAPPLPDEPVELFIGILSAGNHFSERMAVRKSWMQHPSLKSSNVVARFFVAMHGRKEINVELMKEAEFFGDIVIVPYMDNYDLVVLKTVAICPYSHGEVCNEM
;
A
#
# COMPACT_ATOMS: atom_id res chain seq x y z
N MET A 1 22.59 -20.72 -77.07
CA MET A 1 23.48 -19.80 -76.30
C MET A 1 23.39 -20.13 -74.82
N LYS A 2 24.52 -20.04 -74.11
CA LYS A 2 24.85 -20.76 -72.87
C LYS A 2 24.25 -20.13 -71.60
N ARG A 3 23.90 -21.00 -70.63
CA ARG A 3 23.62 -20.72 -69.21
C ARG A 3 24.85 -20.09 -68.54
N ALA A 4 24.67 -18.99 -67.80
CA ALA A 4 25.68 -18.43 -66.92
C ALA A 4 25.44 -18.90 -65.47
N LYS A 5 26.46 -19.55 -64.90
CA LYS A 5 26.61 -19.86 -63.47
C LYS A 5 27.01 -18.58 -62.73
N PHE A 6 26.41 -18.32 -61.57
CA PHE A 6 26.95 -17.40 -60.58
C PHE A 6 27.66 -18.23 -59.50
N ASP A 7 28.99 -18.13 -59.46
CA ASP A 7 29.82 -18.70 -58.40
C ASP A 7 29.87 -17.77 -57.18
N SER A 8 29.71 -18.40 -56.02
CA SER A 8 29.90 -17.83 -54.69
C SER A 8 31.39 -17.60 -54.41
N VAL A 9 31.76 -16.37 -54.04
CA VAL A 9 33.09 -16.08 -53.50
C VAL A 9 32.94 -15.21 -52.25
N MET A 10 32.58 -15.85 -51.13
CA MET A 10 32.82 -15.26 -49.81
C MET A 10 34.32 -15.43 -49.48
N SER A 11 35.02 -14.32 -49.32
CA SER A 11 36.45 -14.25 -48.99
C SER A 11 36.80 -15.07 -47.74
N VAL A 12 37.79 -15.97 -47.89
CA VAL A 12 38.35 -16.88 -46.86
C VAL A 12 38.78 -16.14 -45.57
N SER A 13 39.05 -14.83 -45.65
CA SER A 13 39.39 -14.02 -44.47
C SER A 13 38.21 -13.78 -43.52
N ARG A 14 36.98 -13.65 -44.06
CA ARG A 14 35.78 -13.40 -43.25
C ARG A 14 35.31 -14.65 -42.51
N LEU A 15 35.48 -15.85 -43.09
CA LEU A 15 35.19 -17.10 -42.38
C LEU A 15 36.11 -17.31 -41.16
N ARG A 16 37.40 -16.98 -41.28
CA ARG A 16 38.34 -17.07 -40.14
C ARG A 16 37.98 -16.08 -39.03
N SER A 17 37.57 -14.86 -39.38
CA SER A 17 37.09 -13.88 -38.41
C SER A 17 35.84 -14.36 -37.65
N ILE A 18 34.87 -14.95 -38.36
CA ILE A 18 33.67 -15.52 -37.74
C ILE A 18 34.01 -16.70 -36.83
N GLN A 19 34.94 -17.57 -37.22
CA GLN A 19 35.38 -18.70 -36.39
C GLN A 19 36.07 -18.23 -35.10
N VAL A 20 36.86 -17.16 -35.14
CA VAL A 20 37.49 -16.57 -33.94
C VAL A 20 36.42 -15.96 -33.02
N LEU A 21 35.43 -15.27 -33.58
CA LEU A 21 34.34 -14.66 -32.81
C LEU A 21 33.46 -15.72 -32.13
N MET A 22 33.17 -16.83 -32.81
CA MET A 22 32.46 -17.97 -32.23
C MET A 22 33.29 -18.65 -31.13
N GLY A 23 34.62 -18.74 -31.30
CA GLY A 23 35.52 -19.25 -30.26
C GLY A 23 35.55 -18.39 -29.00
N LEU A 24 35.57 -17.06 -29.16
CA LEU A 24 35.50 -16.12 -28.03
C LEU A 24 34.14 -16.17 -27.31
N LEU A 25 33.04 -16.30 -28.07
CA LEU A 25 31.71 -16.46 -27.50
C LEU A 25 31.60 -17.76 -26.68
N PHE A 26 32.15 -18.86 -27.20
CA PHE A 26 32.17 -20.14 -26.50
C PHE A 26 33.04 -20.08 -25.23
N LEU A 27 34.20 -19.42 -25.30
CA LEU A 27 35.06 -19.19 -24.12
C LEU A 27 34.33 -18.35 -23.06
N TYR A 28 33.60 -17.32 -23.47
CA TYR A 28 32.79 -16.50 -22.56
C TYR A 28 31.71 -17.33 -21.87
N PHE A 29 30.92 -18.11 -22.61
CA PHE A 29 29.93 -18.99 -22.01
C PHE A 29 30.55 -20.05 -21.08
N PHE A 30 31.71 -20.59 -21.45
CA PHE A 30 32.44 -21.55 -20.61
C PHE A 30 32.91 -20.92 -19.28
N LEU A 31 33.47 -19.71 -19.32
CA LEU A 31 33.86 -18.96 -18.12
C LEU A 31 32.66 -18.62 -17.23
N VAL A 32 31.54 -18.18 -17.82
CA VAL A 32 30.28 -17.94 -17.10
C VAL A 32 29.77 -19.23 -16.45
N THR A 33 29.83 -20.38 -17.13
CA THR A 33 29.43 -21.66 -16.52
C THR A 33 30.36 -22.14 -15.40
N LEU A 34 31.63 -21.72 -15.40
CA LEU A 34 32.60 -22.03 -14.34
C LEU A 34 32.50 -21.09 -13.14
N GLU A 35 31.90 -19.89 -13.27
CA GLU A 35 31.61 -19.00 -12.14
C GLU A 35 30.29 -19.34 -11.41
N ILE A 36 29.37 -20.04 -12.07
CA ILE A 36 28.06 -20.43 -11.50
C ILE A 36 28.14 -21.47 -10.34
N PRO A 37 29.18 -22.31 -10.12
CA PRO A 37 29.22 -23.19 -8.94
C PRO A 37 29.79 -22.52 -7.67
N LEU A 38 30.27 -21.26 -7.73
CA LEU A 38 30.85 -20.60 -6.54
C LEU A 38 29.86 -19.69 -5.80
N ILE A 39 28.77 -19.25 -6.44
CA ILE A 39 27.74 -18.41 -5.80
C ILE A 39 26.67 -19.25 -5.10
N SER A 40 26.58 -20.56 -5.37
CA SER A 40 25.63 -21.48 -4.72
C SER A 40 26.12 -22.09 -3.39
N LYS A 41 27.33 -21.72 -2.91
CA LYS A 41 27.91 -22.24 -1.65
C LYS A 41 28.03 -21.24 -0.49
N LEU A 42 27.55 -20.00 -0.63
CA LEU A 42 27.22 -19.15 0.53
C LEU A 42 25.70 -19.14 0.70
N GLY A 43 25.23 -19.89 1.69
CA GLY A 43 23.82 -20.14 1.93
C GLY A 43 23.02 -18.89 2.32
N PHE A 44 21.97 -18.63 1.56
CA PHE A 44 20.71 -18.12 2.09
C PHE A 44 19.67 -19.22 1.88
N GLY A 45 19.33 -19.92 2.96
CA GLY A 45 18.28 -20.93 2.96
C GLY A 45 16.91 -20.27 2.93
N LEU A 46 16.15 -20.54 1.88
CA LEU A 46 14.70 -20.42 1.86
C LEU A 46 14.19 -21.73 1.26
N GLU A 47 13.72 -22.62 2.14
CA GLU A 47 13.01 -23.84 1.79
C GLU A 47 11.67 -23.48 1.13
N SER A 48 11.56 -23.72 -0.18
CA SER A 48 10.29 -23.92 -0.85
C SER A 48 10.19 -25.37 -1.32
N TYR A 49 9.32 -26.09 -0.66
CA TYR A 49 8.79 -27.41 -0.98
C TYR A 49 8.19 -27.41 -2.40
N GLU A 50 8.69 -28.27 -3.29
CA GLU A 50 7.93 -28.70 -4.48
C GLU A 50 7.56 -30.18 -4.32
N LEU A 51 6.26 -30.41 -4.14
CA LEU A 51 5.65 -31.73 -4.07
C LEU A 51 5.33 -32.20 -5.50
N ILE A 52 6.09 -33.18 -5.98
CA ILE A 52 5.79 -33.88 -7.25
C ILE A 52 4.57 -34.80 -7.03
N SER A 53 3.61 -34.67 -7.95
CA SER A 53 2.40 -35.49 -8.02
C SER A 53 2.65 -36.86 -8.68
N THR A 54 1.97 -37.91 -8.20
CA THR A 54 1.26 -39.00 -8.92
C THR A 54 1.17 -40.29 -8.05
N PRO A 55 0.34 -41.31 -8.35
CA PRO A 55 -1.14 -41.34 -8.31
C PRO A 55 -1.73 -42.59 -7.56
N PHE A 56 -2.96 -42.49 -7.00
CA PHE A 56 -3.86 -43.58 -6.49
C PHE A 56 -3.24 -44.52 -5.40
N ASP A 57 -3.88 -44.86 -4.28
CA ASP A 57 -5.20 -45.46 -4.12
C ASP A 57 -5.54 -45.60 -2.60
N ASN A 58 -6.81 -45.95 -2.36
CA ASN A 58 -7.62 -46.10 -1.15
C ASN A 58 -7.05 -46.41 0.25
N ASN A 59 -7.86 -45.95 1.22
CA ASN A 59 -8.11 -46.45 2.58
C ASN A 59 -7.31 -45.89 3.78
N SER A 60 -8.08 -45.19 4.62
CA SER A 60 -8.29 -45.47 6.06
C SER A 60 -7.84 -44.41 7.08
N LYS A 61 -8.85 -43.99 7.86
CA LYS A 61 -8.84 -43.61 9.28
C LYS A 61 -7.95 -42.43 9.71
N PHE A 62 -8.62 -41.29 9.80
CA PHE A 62 -8.26 -40.17 10.67
C PHE A 62 -8.48 -40.58 12.15
N SER A 63 -7.42 -40.66 12.94
CA SER A 63 -7.50 -40.75 14.40
C SER A 63 -6.66 -39.66 15.04
N ARG A 64 -7.38 -38.83 15.83
CA ARG A 64 -6.86 -37.89 16.83
C ARG A 64 -5.80 -38.56 17.72
N LEU A 65 -4.81 -37.80 18.19
CA LEU A 65 -4.57 -37.64 19.64
C LEU A 65 -3.55 -36.53 19.93
N ASN A 66 -3.89 -35.70 20.92
CA ASN A 66 -2.99 -34.83 21.67
C ASN A 66 -2.01 -35.68 22.49
N SER A 67 -0.80 -35.19 22.73
CA SER A 67 -0.13 -35.36 24.04
C SER A 67 0.98 -34.35 24.26
N VAL A 68 0.84 -33.64 25.37
CA VAL A 68 1.89 -32.92 26.10
C VAL A 68 2.87 -33.93 26.72
N GLY A 69 4.13 -33.53 26.91
CA GLY A 69 5.12 -34.28 27.68
C GLY A 69 6.41 -33.50 27.91
N GLU A 70 6.50 -32.83 29.07
CA GLU A 70 7.75 -32.39 29.69
C GLU A 70 8.63 -33.59 30.07
N LEU A 71 9.96 -33.44 30.03
CA LEU A 71 10.86 -34.01 31.04
C LEU A 71 12.31 -33.49 30.91
N SER A 72 12.94 -33.50 32.07
CA SER A 72 14.08 -32.73 32.58
C SER A 72 15.47 -33.29 32.26
N GLY A 73 16.51 -32.51 32.57
CA GLY A 73 17.90 -32.69 32.13
C GLY A 73 18.76 -33.71 32.88
N SER A 74 20.01 -33.90 32.40
CA SER A 74 21.25 -33.98 33.20
C SER A 74 22.52 -34.16 32.33
N SER A 75 23.48 -33.24 32.50
CA SER A 75 24.97 -33.37 32.54
C SER A 75 25.73 -34.48 31.79
N GLN A 76 26.80 -34.08 31.06
CA GLN A 76 28.13 -34.73 31.14
C GLN A 76 29.28 -33.83 30.60
N ASP A 77 30.35 -33.78 31.39
CA ASP A 77 31.63 -33.07 31.18
C ASP A 77 32.54 -33.68 30.11
N SER A 78 33.44 -32.87 29.54
CA SER A 78 34.76 -33.36 29.12
C SER A 78 35.83 -32.26 29.17
N VAL A 79 37.00 -32.64 29.70
CA VAL A 79 38.09 -31.82 30.25
C VAL A 79 39.41 -32.19 29.54
N PHE A 80 40.10 -31.18 28.96
CA PHE A 80 41.57 -30.93 28.83
C PHE A 80 42.44 -31.75 27.83
N PRO A 81 43.61 -31.24 27.32
CA PRO A 81 44.61 -30.45 28.07
C PRO A 81 45.27 -29.21 27.42
N SER A 82 45.83 -28.44 28.36
CA SER A 82 46.66 -27.23 28.28
C SER A 82 48.11 -27.48 27.86
N SER A 83 48.73 -26.53 27.13
CA SER A 83 49.89 -25.75 27.59
C SER A 83 50.60 -25.03 26.43
N VAL A 84 50.72 -23.70 26.52
CA VAL A 84 52.00 -22.95 26.44
C VAL A 84 51.77 -21.62 27.17
N MET A 85 52.51 -21.39 28.26
CA MET A 85 52.58 -20.12 28.98
C MET A 85 53.59 -19.18 28.32
N SER A 86 53.24 -17.90 28.17
CA SER A 86 54.22 -16.80 28.30
C SER A 86 53.58 -15.49 28.80
N ARG A 87 53.80 -15.23 30.09
CA ARG A 87 54.13 -13.95 30.76
C ARG A 87 53.36 -12.65 30.40
N ARG A 88 52.43 -12.32 31.30
CA ARG A 88 52.35 -11.10 32.15
C ARG A 88 52.55 -9.72 31.49
N ALA A 89 51.47 -8.95 31.42
CA ALA A 89 51.41 -7.57 31.94
C ALA A 89 49.98 -7.24 32.41
N LYS A 90 49.81 -6.97 33.71
CA LYS A 90 48.59 -6.37 34.26
C LYS A 90 48.67 -4.87 34.02
N MET A 91 47.77 -4.31 33.22
CA MET A 91 47.36 -2.91 33.35
C MET A 91 45.84 -2.92 33.56
N GLY A 92 45.43 -2.58 34.78
CA GLY A 92 44.04 -2.28 35.06
C GLY A 92 43.70 -0.95 34.41
N PHE A 93 42.78 -0.96 33.47
CA PHE A 93 41.99 0.21 33.12
C PHE A 93 40.58 -0.04 33.62
N SER A 94 40.18 0.71 34.66
CA SER A 94 38.77 0.89 34.98
C SER A 94 38.14 1.61 33.79
N LEU A 95 37.27 0.92 33.04
CA LEU A 95 36.38 1.57 32.09
C LEU A 95 35.48 2.55 32.88
N PRO A 96 35.43 3.83 32.51
CA PRO A 96 34.50 4.75 33.15
C PRO A 96 33.08 4.31 32.82
N HIS A 97 32.25 4.25 33.85
CA HIS A 97 30.82 4.02 33.73
C HIS A 97 30.23 5.14 32.85
N ARG A 98 29.84 4.80 31.61
CA ARG A 98 29.13 5.70 30.69
C ARG A 98 27.87 6.22 31.39
N LYS A 99 27.77 7.52 31.60
CA LYS A 99 26.57 8.15 32.15
C LYS A 99 25.62 8.41 30.99
N MET A 100 24.70 7.49 30.76
CA MET A 100 23.66 7.61 29.74
C MET A 100 22.84 8.89 29.94
N VAL A 101 22.83 9.78 28.95
CA VAL A 101 21.93 10.95 28.93
C VAL A 101 20.49 10.50 28.65
N GLU A 102 19.54 11.07 29.40
CA GLU A 102 18.11 10.84 29.22
C GLU A 102 17.65 11.46 27.90
N PHE A 103 17.09 10.64 27.00
CA PHE A 103 16.55 11.10 25.72
C PHE A 103 15.36 12.05 25.94
N LYS A 104 15.48 13.30 25.48
CA LYS A 104 14.38 14.26 25.57
C LYS A 104 13.30 13.91 24.54
N ARG A 105 12.23 13.26 25.02
CA ARG A 105 11.05 12.84 24.26
C ARG A 105 10.29 14.00 23.62
N ILE A 106 10.43 15.21 24.15
CA ILE A 106 9.72 16.42 23.68
C ILE A 106 10.68 17.32 22.93
N SER A 107 10.27 17.79 21.75
CA SER A 107 11.03 18.75 20.96
C SER A 107 11.37 20.00 21.78
N GLY A 108 12.58 20.53 21.55
CA GLY A 108 12.99 21.84 22.08
C GLY A 108 12.36 23.04 21.36
N LEU A 109 11.49 22.83 20.35
CA LEU A 109 10.81 23.90 19.65
C LEU A 109 9.90 24.67 20.62
N VAL A 110 10.30 25.90 20.96
CA VAL A 110 9.53 26.81 21.81
C VAL A 110 8.77 27.78 20.93
N PHE A 111 7.47 27.86 21.11
CA PHE A 111 6.65 28.92 20.53
C PHE A 111 6.56 30.06 21.55
N ASP A 112 7.15 31.22 21.22
CA ASP A 112 7.00 32.42 22.05
C ASP A 112 5.73 33.18 21.63
N GLU A 113 4.68 33.03 22.45
CA GLU A 113 3.40 33.73 22.29
C GLU A 113 3.59 35.26 22.23
N LYS A 114 4.60 35.81 22.92
CA LYS A 114 4.83 37.25 23.02
C LYS A 114 5.46 37.86 21.78
N VAL A 115 6.29 37.10 21.06
CA VAL A 115 6.91 37.55 19.80
C VAL A 115 5.83 37.76 18.75
N PHE A 116 4.87 36.84 18.65
CA PHE A 116 3.76 36.96 17.70
C PHE A 116 2.68 37.96 18.11
N ASP A 117 2.49 38.23 19.40
CA ASP A 117 1.55 39.27 19.87
C ASP A 117 2.10 40.69 19.72
N SER A 118 3.39 40.84 19.38
CA SER A 118 4.04 42.15 19.17
C SER A 118 3.97 42.66 17.73
N PHE A 119 3.55 41.83 16.77
CA PHE A 119 3.28 42.23 15.39
C PHE A 119 1.87 42.83 15.25
N ASP A 120 1.74 43.94 14.54
CA ASP A 120 0.47 44.63 14.35
C ASP A 120 -0.58 43.72 13.67
N LYS A 121 -1.82 43.82 14.13
CA LYS A 121 -2.96 42.97 13.72
C LYS A 121 -3.27 42.98 12.22
N GLU A 122 -2.72 43.95 11.48
CA GLU A 122 -2.97 44.16 10.05
C GLU A 122 -2.00 43.39 9.13
N GLU A 123 -0.91 42.83 9.67
CA GLU A 123 0.14 42.12 8.90
C GLU A 123 0.23 40.61 9.23
N PHE A 124 -0.80 40.05 9.86
CA PHE A 124 -0.86 38.60 10.10
C PHE A 124 -1.12 37.84 8.80
N SER A 125 -0.11 37.12 8.31
CA SER A 125 -0.35 36.05 7.34
C SER A 125 -1.32 35.03 7.94
N GLU A 126 -2.23 34.48 7.12
CA GLU A 126 -3.18 33.42 7.54
C GLU A 126 -2.43 32.26 8.22
N LEU A 127 -1.20 31.98 7.78
CA LEU A 127 -0.31 30.97 8.34
C LEU A 127 0.02 31.21 9.81
N HIS A 128 0.31 32.44 10.24
CA HIS A 128 0.66 32.72 11.65
C HIS A 128 -0.48 32.42 12.62
N LYS A 129 -1.73 32.64 12.19
CA LYS A 129 -2.90 32.29 12.97
C LYS A 129 -3.04 30.77 13.11
N VAL A 130 -2.88 30.04 12.01
CA VAL A 130 -2.89 28.57 12.00
C VAL A 130 -1.81 27.99 12.91
N VAL A 131 -0.60 28.56 12.87
CA VAL A 131 0.52 28.17 13.76
C VAL A 131 0.14 28.36 15.23
N ARG A 132 -0.34 29.56 15.61
CA ARG A 132 -0.74 29.89 16.99
C ARG A 132 -1.81 28.93 17.51
N ASP A 133 -2.88 28.76 16.75
CA ASP A 133 -4.02 27.92 17.14
C ASP A 133 -3.58 26.45 17.32
N ALA A 134 -2.72 25.95 16.42
CA ALA A 134 -2.17 24.61 16.52
C ALA A 134 -1.26 24.41 17.74
N PHE A 135 -0.40 25.37 18.07
CA PHE A 135 0.45 25.29 19.27
C PHE A 135 -0.38 25.31 20.56
N VAL A 136 -1.35 26.22 20.67
CA VAL A 136 -2.22 26.31 21.86
C VAL A 136 -3.02 25.02 22.03
N ALA A 137 -3.66 24.54 20.97
CA ALA A 137 -4.45 23.31 21.01
C ALA A 137 -3.58 22.08 21.30
N GLY A 138 -2.43 21.94 20.62
CA GLY A 138 -1.53 20.80 20.79
C GLY A 138 -0.89 20.74 22.17
N LYS A 139 -0.42 21.87 22.70
CA LYS A 139 0.18 21.96 24.04
C LYS A 139 -0.83 21.59 25.12
N LYS A 140 -2.06 22.09 25.02
CA LYS A 140 -3.15 21.72 25.93
C LYS A 140 -3.45 20.23 25.87
N LEU A 141 -3.59 19.67 24.66
CA LEU A 141 -3.88 18.25 24.49
C LEU A 141 -2.76 17.37 25.06
N PHE A 142 -1.50 17.75 24.82
CA PHE A 142 -0.34 17.05 25.36
C PHE A 142 -0.36 17.03 26.90
N GLN A 143 -0.62 18.16 27.55
CA GLN A 143 -0.76 18.25 29.01
C GLN A 143 -1.92 17.41 29.56
N ASP A 144 -3.05 17.39 28.85
CA ASP A 144 -4.21 16.58 29.25
C ASP A 144 -3.92 15.06 29.14
N ILE A 145 -3.03 14.65 28.24
CA ILE A 145 -2.55 13.26 28.12
C ILE A 145 -1.55 12.92 29.22
N GLU A 146 -0.55 13.77 29.47
CA GLU A 146 0.43 13.55 30.55
C GLU A 146 -0.22 13.50 31.93
N SER A 147 -1.28 14.29 32.14
CA SER A 147 -2.06 14.27 33.38
C SER A 147 -3.04 13.09 33.49
N GLY A 148 -3.11 12.20 32.49
CA GLY A 148 -3.96 11.02 32.48
C GLY A 148 -5.46 11.29 32.27
N LYS A 149 -5.89 12.55 32.12
CA LYS A 149 -7.30 12.92 31.93
C LYS A 149 -7.88 12.30 30.65
N VAL A 150 -7.09 12.34 29.57
CA VAL A 150 -7.51 11.78 28.27
C VAL A 150 -7.63 10.26 28.32
N GLN A 151 -6.78 9.58 29.10
CA GLN A 151 -6.84 8.13 29.23
C GLN A 151 -8.13 7.68 29.94
N GLY A 152 -8.60 8.45 30.92
CA GLY A 152 -9.91 8.25 31.56
C GLY A 152 -11.10 8.51 30.62
N GLU A 153 -11.05 9.56 29.80
CA GLU A 153 -12.09 9.87 28.81
C GLU A 153 -12.15 8.84 27.68
N VAL A 154 -11.01 8.37 27.17
CA VAL A 154 -10.93 7.35 26.11
C VAL A 154 -11.47 6.01 26.62
N VAL A 155 -11.15 5.62 27.86
CA VAL A 155 -11.68 4.40 28.49
C VAL A 155 -13.18 4.51 28.77
N SER A 156 -13.67 5.68 29.18
CA SER A 156 -15.11 5.93 29.35
C SER A 156 -15.86 6.00 28.03
N GLY A 157 -15.23 6.50 26.96
CA GLY A 157 -15.82 6.60 25.62
C GLY A 157 -15.85 5.27 24.85
N THR A 158 -14.86 4.39 25.09
CA THR A 158 -14.81 3.05 24.48
C THR A 158 -15.86 2.09 25.04
N GLN A 159 -16.28 2.25 26.31
CA GLN A 159 -17.39 1.46 26.86
C GLN A 159 -18.75 1.78 26.22
N ASN A 160 -18.92 2.96 25.62
CA ASN A 160 -20.15 3.40 24.95
C ASN A 160 -20.12 3.26 23.41
N ARG A 161 -19.01 2.78 22.83
CA ARG A 161 -18.80 2.63 21.38
C ARG A 161 -18.27 1.25 21.00
N THR A 162 -18.92 0.18 21.46
CA THR A 162 -18.87 -1.07 20.70
C THR A 162 -19.66 -0.85 19.41
N GLU A 163 -19.00 -0.29 18.39
CA GLU A 163 -19.57 -0.25 17.05
C GLU A 163 -19.93 -1.69 16.65
N SER A 164 -21.22 -1.92 16.43
CA SER A 164 -21.70 -3.21 15.96
C SER A 164 -21.19 -3.42 14.54
N CYS A 165 -20.63 -4.61 14.28
CA CYS A 165 -20.24 -5.05 12.95
C CYS A 165 -21.33 -5.95 12.39
N PRO A 166 -22.28 -5.40 11.62
CA PRO A 166 -23.24 -6.24 10.96
C PRO A 166 -22.56 -7.04 9.84
N ASP A 167 -22.88 -8.33 9.72
CA ASP A 167 -22.37 -9.20 8.66
C ASP A 167 -22.84 -8.76 7.25
N SER A 168 -23.85 -7.89 7.20
CA SER A 168 -24.33 -7.25 5.97
C SER A 168 -24.95 -5.87 6.23
N VAL A 169 -24.87 -4.98 5.25
CA VAL A 169 -25.47 -3.63 5.25
C VAL A 169 -26.22 -3.44 3.93
N SER A 170 -27.41 -2.84 3.98
CA SER A 170 -28.21 -2.55 2.80
C SER A 170 -28.79 -1.15 2.86
N LEU A 171 -28.80 -0.43 1.74
CA LEU A 171 -29.52 0.84 1.57
C LEU A 171 -30.36 0.82 0.29
N TRP A 172 -31.56 1.35 0.39
CA TRP A 172 -32.40 1.64 -0.78
C TRP A 172 -31.99 2.96 -1.42
N GLY A 173 -32.31 3.15 -2.70
CA GLY A 173 -31.91 4.33 -3.47
C GLY A 173 -32.28 5.66 -2.81
N GLY A 174 -33.48 5.76 -2.23
CA GLY A 174 -33.93 6.95 -1.51
C GLY A 174 -33.05 7.27 -0.30
N ASP A 175 -32.76 6.26 0.52
CA ASP A 175 -31.91 6.40 1.72
C ASP A 175 -30.45 6.66 1.35
N PHE A 176 -29.97 6.03 0.28
CA PHE A 176 -28.62 6.22 -0.25
C PHE A 176 -28.40 7.66 -0.69
N VAL A 177 -29.35 8.25 -1.42
CA VAL A 177 -29.29 9.66 -1.85
C VAL A 177 -29.42 10.60 -0.64
N ALA A 178 -30.34 10.32 0.29
CA ALA A 178 -30.51 11.11 1.51
C ALA A 178 -29.26 11.10 2.41
N GLY A 179 -28.53 9.98 2.44
CA GLY A 179 -27.27 9.81 3.14
C GLY A 179 -26.04 10.38 2.43
N GLY A 180 -26.24 11.28 1.45
CA GLY A 180 -25.13 11.92 0.73
C GLY A 180 -24.43 11.01 -0.29
N LYS A 181 -25.13 9.98 -0.79
CA LYS A 181 -24.63 8.98 -1.75
C LYS A 181 -23.49 8.11 -1.21
N ILE A 182 -23.45 7.92 0.12
CA ILE A 182 -22.46 7.09 0.81
C ILE A 182 -23.20 6.03 1.63
N MET A 183 -22.77 4.77 1.48
CA MET A 183 -23.14 3.67 2.38
C MET A 183 -21.95 3.36 3.30
N VAL A 184 -22.16 3.46 4.61
CA VAL A 184 -21.12 3.17 5.61
C VAL A 184 -21.00 1.66 5.82
N ILE A 185 -19.76 1.17 5.85
CA ILE A 185 -19.38 -0.22 6.13
C ILE A 185 -18.53 -0.19 7.41
N PRO A 186 -19.14 -0.25 8.60
CA PRO A 186 -18.49 0.17 9.85
C PRO A 186 -17.15 -0.53 10.14
N CYS A 187 -17.02 -1.79 9.74
CA CYS A 187 -15.88 -2.65 10.09
C CYS A 187 -15.03 -3.01 8.86
N GLY A 188 -15.23 -2.28 7.76
CA GLY A 188 -14.52 -2.56 6.52
C GLY A 188 -14.98 -3.83 5.83
N MET A 189 -14.14 -4.31 4.92
CA MET A 189 -14.31 -5.57 4.21
C MET A 189 -13.30 -6.62 4.69
N THR A 190 -13.55 -7.88 4.39
CA THR A 190 -12.61 -8.99 4.56
C THR A 190 -12.56 -9.85 3.30
N LEU A 191 -11.69 -10.84 3.26
CA LEU A 191 -11.58 -11.77 2.14
C LEU A 191 -12.93 -12.46 1.89
N GLY A 192 -13.44 -12.41 0.66
CA GLY A 192 -14.74 -12.94 0.27
C GLY A 192 -15.93 -12.01 0.55
N SER A 193 -15.72 -10.83 1.15
CA SER A 193 -16.74 -9.78 1.18
C SER A 193 -17.12 -9.36 -0.23
N HIS A 194 -18.37 -8.98 -0.42
CA HIS A 194 -18.84 -8.48 -1.70
C HIS A 194 -19.81 -7.32 -1.52
N ILE A 195 -19.81 -6.42 -2.49
CA ILE A 195 -20.70 -5.26 -2.57
C ILE A 195 -21.45 -5.32 -3.88
N THR A 196 -22.76 -5.18 -3.83
CA THR A 196 -23.64 -5.14 -4.98
C THR A 196 -24.34 -3.79 -5.07
N VAL A 197 -24.30 -3.17 -6.25
CA VAL A 197 -25.02 -1.93 -6.58
C VAL A 197 -25.95 -2.22 -7.74
N VAL A 198 -27.23 -1.92 -7.55
CA VAL A 198 -28.25 -1.97 -8.61
C VAL A 198 -28.49 -0.53 -9.06
N GLY A 199 -28.25 -0.27 -10.34
CA GLY A 199 -28.29 1.09 -10.87
C GLY A 199 -28.79 1.16 -12.30
N THR A 200 -29.13 2.37 -12.74
CA THR A 200 -29.49 2.69 -14.12
C THR A 200 -28.69 3.91 -14.56
N PRO A 201 -27.78 3.79 -15.54
CA PRO A 201 -27.04 4.93 -16.06
C PRO A 201 -28.00 5.90 -16.74
N ARG A 202 -27.81 7.20 -16.54
CA ARG A 202 -28.62 8.22 -17.22
C ARG A 202 -28.17 8.40 -18.67
N TRP A 203 -29.07 8.97 -19.48
CA TRP A 203 -28.74 9.37 -20.85
C TRP A 203 -27.58 10.36 -20.86
N ALA A 204 -26.79 10.30 -21.93
CA ALA A 204 -25.76 11.31 -22.13
C ALA A 204 -26.37 12.71 -22.25
N HIS A 205 -25.62 13.66 -21.72
CA HIS A 205 -25.98 15.07 -21.69
C HIS A 205 -24.82 15.90 -22.23
N GLU A 206 -25.13 17.11 -22.71
CA GLU A 206 -24.13 18.04 -23.22
C GLU A 206 -23.34 18.65 -22.06
N GLU A 207 -22.00 18.51 -22.11
CA GLU A 207 -21.08 19.11 -21.15
C GLU A 207 -20.07 20.01 -21.89
N LYS A 208 -19.89 21.24 -21.41
CA LYS A 208 -18.98 22.24 -21.99
C LYS A 208 -17.52 22.07 -21.55
N ASP A 209 -17.30 21.59 -20.33
CA ASP A 209 -15.96 21.40 -19.75
C ASP A 209 -15.84 19.99 -19.14
N PRO A 210 -15.87 18.93 -19.98
CA PRO A 210 -15.81 17.55 -19.51
C PRO A 210 -14.41 17.19 -19.00
N LYS A 211 -14.33 16.63 -17.78
CA LYS A 211 -13.05 16.20 -17.19
C LYS A 211 -12.40 14.99 -17.87
N ILE A 212 -13.14 14.31 -18.75
CA ILE A 212 -12.73 13.06 -19.39
C ILE A 212 -12.19 13.23 -20.80
N THR A 213 -12.34 14.41 -21.40
CA THR A 213 -11.90 14.72 -22.76
C THR A 213 -11.54 16.19 -22.90
N LEU A 214 -10.47 16.48 -23.63
CA LEU A 214 -10.15 17.85 -24.00
C LEU A 214 -11.07 18.29 -25.15
N VAL A 215 -11.86 19.33 -24.92
CA VAL A 215 -12.62 20.01 -25.96
C VAL A 215 -11.64 20.79 -26.83
N LYS A 216 -11.79 20.69 -28.16
CA LYS A 216 -10.84 21.32 -29.11
C LYS A 216 -11.16 22.79 -29.36
N ASP A 217 -12.43 23.16 -29.31
CA ASP A 217 -12.94 24.52 -29.53
C ASP A 217 -13.82 24.98 -28.35
N ASP A 218 -13.67 26.23 -27.89
CA ASP A 218 -14.33 26.77 -26.67
C ASP A 218 -15.88 26.75 -26.71
N ASP A 219 -16.49 26.55 -27.88
CA ASP A 219 -17.95 26.48 -28.08
C ASP A 219 -18.48 25.05 -28.33
N GLU A 220 -17.62 24.03 -28.39
CA GLU A 220 -18.02 22.65 -28.68
C GLU A 220 -18.46 21.91 -27.39
N THR A 221 -19.65 21.31 -27.39
CA THR A 221 -20.13 20.49 -26.28
C THR A 221 -19.93 19.01 -26.56
N VAL A 222 -19.52 18.25 -25.55
CA VAL A 222 -19.37 16.78 -25.65
C VAL A 222 -20.55 16.10 -24.97
N MET A 223 -21.10 15.07 -25.62
CA MET A 223 -22.11 14.21 -24.99
C MET A 223 -21.43 13.26 -24.00
N VAL A 224 -21.70 13.44 -22.71
CA VAL A 224 -21.11 12.67 -21.61
C VAL A 224 -22.16 11.84 -20.89
N SER A 225 -21.85 10.56 -20.66
CA SER A 225 -22.55 9.69 -19.73
C SER A 225 -21.50 8.90 -18.96
N GLN A 226 -21.29 9.24 -17.70
CA GLN A 226 -20.24 8.66 -16.87
C GLN A 226 -20.69 8.56 -15.42
N PHE A 227 -20.36 7.45 -14.76
CA PHE A 227 -20.52 7.36 -13.32
C PHE A 227 -19.29 6.74 -12.67
N MET A 228 -19.24 6.80 -11.35
CA MET A 228 -18.16 6.27 -10.56
C MET A 228 -18.71 5.57 -9.32
N MET A 229 -18.03 4.50 -8.94
CA MET A 229 -18.19 3.83 -7.67
C MET A 229 -16.83 3.81 -6.98
N GLU A 230 -16.80 4.15 -5.70
CA GLU A 230 -15.58 4.18 -4.91
C GLU A 230 -15.73 3.41 -3.59
N LEU A 231 -14.71 2.61 -3.28
CA LEU A 231 -14.46 2.14 -1.92
C LEU A 231 -13.58 3.17 -1.21
N GLN A 232 -14.09 3.76 -0.14
CA GLN A 232 -13.47 4.88 0.58
C GLN A 232 -13.03 4.49 1.99
N GLY A 233 -11.90 5.05 2.41
CA GLY A 233 -11.39 4.96 3.78
C GLY A 233 -11.93 6.04 4.70
N LEU A 234 -13.23 6.00 5.03
CA LEU A 234 -13.91 7.02 5.84
C LEU A 234 -13.30 7.21 7.24
N LYS A 235 -12.67 6.16 7.78
CA LYS A 235 -12.02 6.19 9.10
C LYS A 235 -10.50 6.38 9.04
N THR A 236 -9.92 6.42 7.85
CA THR A 236 -8.46 6.35 7.64
C THR A 236 -7.78 7.71 7.87
N VAL A 237 -8.44 8.82 7.52
CA VAL A 237 -7.92 10.19 7.66
C VAL A 237 -8.95 11.11 8.31
N ASP A 238 -8.51 12.12 9.05
CA ASP A 238 -9.37 13.16 9.63
C ASP A 238 -9.00 14.52 9.06
N GLY A 239 -10.00 15.31 8.65
CA GLY A 239 -9.80 16.66 8.11
C GLY A 239 -9.30 16.71 6.66
N GLU A 240 -9.00 15.55 6.08
CA GLU A 240 -8.69 15.36 4.66
C GLU A 240 -9.82 14.58 3.97
N ASP A 241 -9.88 14.71 2.65
CA ASP A 241 -10.74 13.87 1.82
C ASP A 241 -10.39 12.38 1.98
N PRO A 242 -11.38 11.48 2.20
CA PRO A 242 -11.12 10.05 2.35
C PRO A 242 -10.34 9.47 1.17
N PRO A 243 -9.35 8.59 1.42
CA PRO A 243 -8.66 7.90 0.35
C PRO A 243 -9.62 7.00 -0.44
N ARG A 244 -9.35 6.84 -1.73
CA ARG A 244 -10.15 6.03 -2.65
C ARG A 244 -9.37 4.74 -2.90
N ILE A 245 -9.72 3.71 -2.13
CA ILE A 245 -9.04 2.40 -2.13
C ILE A 245 -9.22 1.74 -3.50
N LEU A 246 -10.45 1.77 -4.00
CA LEU A 246 -10.82 1.42 -5.37
C LEU A 246 -11.66 2.56 -5.91
N HIS A 247 -11.23 3.16 -7.01
CA HIS A 247 -12.03 4.05 -7.84
C HIS A 247 -12.37 3.31 -9.13
N PHE A 248 -13.65 3.00 -9.33
CA PHE A 248 -14.17 2.32 -10.51
C PHE A 248 -15.02 3.30 -11.32
N ASN A 249 -14.60 3.60 -12.55
CA ASN A 249 -15.17 4.69 -13.34
C ASN A 249 -15.54 4.24 -14.77
N PRO A 250 -16.75 3.69 -14.95
CA PRO A 250 -17.32 3.45 -16.27
C PRO A 250 -17.62 4.76 -17.00
N ARG A 251 -17.11 4.87 -18.22
CA ARG A 251 -17.41 5.96 -19.16
C ARG A 251 -18.17 5.36 -20.33
N LEU A 252 -19.45 5.69 -20.44
CA LEU A 252 -20.33 5.17 -21.49
C LEU A 252 -20.19 6.02 -22.76
N LYS A 253 -20.07 7.34 -22.61
CA LYS A 253 -19.82 8.30 -23.69
C LYS A 253 -18.92 9.45 -23.23
N GLY A 254 -18.27 10.08 -24.20
CA GLY A 254 -17.49 11.30 -23.98
C GLY A 254 -16.05 11.07 -23.55
N ASP A 255 -15.53 9.83 -23.53
CA ASP A 255 -14.11 9.57 -23.30
C ASP A 255 -13.26 9.98 -24.52
N TRP A 256 -12.01 10.40 -24.27
CA TRP A 256 -11.11 10.92 -25.30
C TRP A 256 -10.79 9.90 -26.40
N SER A 257 -10.94 8.61 -26.12
CA SER A 257 -10.79 7.53 -27.11
C SER A 257 -11.97 7.44 -28.09
N GLY A 258 -13.04 8.20 -27.84
CA GLY A 258 -14.31 8.15 -28.57
C GLY A 258 -15.13 6.89 -28.26
N ARG A 259 -14.74 6.10 -27.25
CA ARG A 259 -15.28 4.76 -27.00
C ARG A 259 -15.64 4.55 -25.53
N PRO A 260 -16.57 3.63 -25.24
CA PRO A 260 -16.82 3.20 -23.88
C PRO A 260 -15.60 2.52 -23.27
N VAL A 261 -15.25 2.91 -22.06
CA VAL A 261 -14.08 2.40 -21.32
C VAL A 261 -14.43 2.26 -19.84
N ILE A 262 -13.72 1.37 -19.15
CA ILE A 262 -13.73 1.34 -17.69
C ILE A 262 -12.34 1.74 -17.21
N GLU A 263 -12.26 2.83 -16.45
CA GLU A 263 -11.03 3.25 -15.79
C GLU A 263 -11.06 2.86 -14.31
N GLN A 264 -9.94 2.35 -13.81
CA GLN A 264 -9.77 1.94 -12.43
C GLN A 264 -8.50 2.51 -11.83
N ASN A 265 -8.57 2.98 -10.60
CA ASN A 265 -7.41 3.52 -9.92
C ASN A 265 -7.55 3.47 -8.40
N THR A 266 -6.51 3.95 -7.71
CA THR A 266 -6.48 4.18 -6.27
C THR A 266 -5.95 5.58 -6.04
N CYS A 267 -6.55 6.31 -5.10
CA CYS A 267 -6.09 7.63 -4.67
C CYS A 267 -5.70 7.58 -3.19
N TYR A 268 -4.41 7.82 -2.92
CA TYR A 268 -3.88 7.90 -1.56
C TYR A 268 -3.39 9.33 -1.32
N ARG A 269 -3.89 10.00 -0.27
CA ARG A 269 -3.54 11.40 0.08
C ARG A 269 -3.66 12.37 -1.10
N MET A 270 -4.78 12.33 -1.80
CA MET A 270 -5.04 13.17 -2.98
C MET A 270 -4.08 12.92 -4.16
N GLN A 271 -3.26 11.86 -4.12
CA GLN A 271 -2.39 11.44 -5.21
C GLN A 271 -2.96 10.19 -5.87
N TRP A 272 -3.29 10.31 -7.15
CA TRP A 272 -3.71 9.18 -7.97
C TRP A 272 -2.50 8.32 -8.34
N GLY A 273 -2.64 7.00 -8.22
CA GLY A 273 -1.67 6.08 -8.79
C GLY A 273 -1.79 5.97 -10.32
N SER A 274 -1.04 5.05 -10.92
CA SER A 274 -1.14 4.79 -12.36
C SER A 274 -2.52 4.25 -12.73
N ALA A 275 -3.27 4.91 -13.62
CA ALA A 275 -4.59 4.40 -14.00
C ALA A 275 -4.50 3.06 -14.74
N MET A 276 -5.45 2.16 -14.48
CA MET A 276 -5.66 0.96 -15.29
C MET A 276 -6.91 1.15 -16.12
N ARG A 277 -6.80 0.95 -17.44
CA ARG A 277 -7.91 1.09 -18.37
C ARG A 277 -8.26 -0.26 -18.96
N CYS A 278 -9.55 -0.57 -18.97
CA CYS A 278 -10.12 -1.71 -19.66
C CYS A 278 -10.95 -1.19 -20.83
N ASP A 279 -10.36 -1.25 -22.02
CA ASP A 279 -10.95 -0.74 -23.28
C ASP A 279 -11.72 -1.85 -24.04
N GLY A 280 -11.91 -3.02 -23.43
CA GLY A 280 -12.56 -4.17 -24.05
C GLY A 280 -11.66 -5.06 -24.88
N TRP A 281 -10.35 -4.84 -24.82
CA TRP A 281 -9.37 -5.83 -25.26
C TRP A 281 -9.08 -6.79 -24.13
N LYS A 282 -9.19 -8.08 -24.39
CA LYS A 282 -8.83 -9.07 -23.38
C LYS A 282 -7.35 -8.93 -23.02
N SER A 283 -7.03 -8.90 -21.73
CA SER A 283 -5.65 -8.92 -21.25
C SER A 283 -4.86 -10.05 -21.91
N LYS A 284 -3.62 -9.77 -22.30
CA LYS A 284 -2.77 -10.76 -22.97
C LYS A 284 -2.52 -11.95 -22.05
N PRO A 285 -2.36 -13.18 -22.57
CA PRO A 285 -2.01 -14.34 -21.75
C PRO A 285 -0.68 -14.21 -20.99
N SER A 286 0.19 -13.28 -21.42
CA SER A 286 1.47 -12.97 -20.77
C SER A 286 1.36 -11.92 -19.66
N GLU A 287 0.22 -11.23 -19.53
CA GLU A 287 -0.01 -10.28 -18.45
C GLU A 287 -0.42 -11.01 -17.17
N ASP A 288 0.03 -10.51 -16.01
CA ASP A 288 -0.34 -11.09 -14.73
C ASP A 288 -1.86 -11.01 -14.51
N THR A 289 -2.43 -12.12 -14.09
CA THR A 289 -3.82 -12.24 -13.64
C THR A 289 -3.97 -11.79 -12.19
N VAL A 290 -5.23 -11.64 -11.75
CA VAL A 290 -5.59 -11.43 -10.35
C VAL A 290 -6.48 -12.61 -9.95
N ASP A 291 -6.03 -13.47 -9.04
CA ASP A 291 -6.74 -14.70 -8.64
C ASP A 291 -7.13 -15.59 -9.84
N GLY A 292 -6.25 -15.64 -10.84
CA GLY A 292 -6.48 -16.35 -12.11
C GLY A 292 -7.50 -15.68 -13.05
N GLN A 293 -8.05 -14.52 -12.70
CA GLN A 293 -8.92 -13.70 -13.56
C GLN A 293 -8.10 -12.67 -14.35
N VAL A 294 -8.55 -12.36 -15.57
CA VAL A 294 -7.92 -11.33 -16.40
C VAL A 294 -8.20 -9.93 -15.86
N LYS A 295 -7.26 -9.00 -16.06
CA LYS A 295 -7.47 -7.59 -15.69
C LYS A 295 -8.53 -6.92 -16.56
N CYS A 296 -8.70 -7.34 -17.82
CA CYS A 296 -9.76 -6.84 -18.70
C CYS A 296 -10.33 -7.97 -19.58
N GLU A 297 -11.67 -8.07 -19.66
CA GLU A 297 -12.36 -8.99 -20.56
C GLU A 297 -12.68 -8.34 -21.92
N LYS A 298 -12.90 -9.19 -22.93
CA LYS A 298 -13.29 -8.73 -24.27
C LYS A 298 -14.75 -8.27 -24.32
N TRP A 299 -15.02 -7.15 -24.99
CA TRP A 299 -16.35 -6.79 -25.50
C TRP A 299 -16.31 -6.32 -26.95
N ILE A 300 -17.47 -6.27 -27.60
CA ILE A 300 -17.67 -5.84 -28.98
C ILE A 300 -17.23 -4.40 -29.12
N ARG A 301 -16.42 -4.14 -30.14
CA ARG A 301 -15.95 -2.80 -30.54
C ARG A 301 -16.25 -2.58 -32.01
N ASP A 302 -16.48 -1.34 -32.40
CA ASP A 302 -16.76 -1.00 -33.80
C ASP A 302 -15.52 -1.12 -34.72
N ASP A 303 -14.31 -1.19 -34.15
CA ASP A 303 -13.03 -1.37 -34.85
C ASP A 303 -12.47 -2.79 -34.76
N ASP A 304 -13.29 -3.77 -34.36
CA ASP A 304 -12.93 -5.18 -34.45
C ASP A 304 -12.87 -5.54 -35.95
N ASP A 305 -11.76 -5.18 -36.61
CA ASP A 305 -11.35 -5.82 -37.84
C ASP A 305 -11.31 -7.31 -37.50
N HIS A 306 -12.21 -8.11 -38.06
CA HIS A 306 -12.28 -9.57 -37.89
C HIS A 306 -11.02 -10.31 -38.42
N SER A 307 -9.85 -9.66 -38.43
CA SER A 307 -8.59 -10.07 -39.02
C SER A 307 -7.61 -10.77 -38.06
N GLU A 308 -7.89 -10.79 -36.75
CA GLU A 308 -7.04 -11.47 -35.73
C GLU A 308 -7.34 -12.98 -35.54
N GLU A 309 -8.14 -13.61 -36.42
CA GLU A 309 -7.99 -15.04 -36.71
C GLU A 309 -7.75 -15.18 -38.21
N SER A 310 -6.47 -15.22 -38.61
CA SER A 310 -6.10 -15.58 -39.96
C SER A 310 -6.88 -16.84 -40.35
N LYS A 311 -7.60 -16.81 -41.48
CA LYS A 311 -8.38 -17.95 -41.99
C LYS A 311 -7.57 -19.24 -42.04
N ALA A 312 -6.24 -19.12 -42.00
CA ALA A 312 -5.28 -20.22 -41.86
C ALA A 312 -5.32 -20.95 -40.50
N THR A 313 -5.50 -20.24 -39.39
CA THR A 313 -5.54 -20.85 -38.04
C THR A 313 -6.87 -21.57 -37.79
N TRP A 314 -7.96 -21.10 -38.40
CA TRP A 314 -9.30 -21.66 -38.23
C TRP A 314 -9.44 -23.07 -38.83
N TRP A 315 -8.81 -23.37 -39.97
CA TRP A 315 -8.81 -24.73 -40.55
C TRP A 315 -7.93 -25.70 -39.76
N LEU A 316 -6.77 -25.26 -39.27
CA LEU A 316 -5.88 -26.06 -38.41
C LEU A 316 -6.57 -26.45 -37.09
N LYS A 317 -7.32 -25.53 -36.47
CA LYS A 317 -8.12 -25.80 -35.27
C LYS A 317 -9.29 -26.78 -35.50
N ARG A 318 -9.67 -27.04 -36.76
CA ARG A 318 -10.79 -27.91 -37.13
C ARG A 318 -10.35 -29.35 -37.44
N LEU A 319 -9.09 -29.55 -37.80
CA LEU A 319 -8.53 -30.87 -38.15
C LEU A 319 -7.98 -31.66 -36.95
N ILE A 320 -7.66 -31.00 -35.84
CA ILE A 320 -7.01 -31.64 -34.66
C ILE A 320 -7.96 -31.65 -33.46
N GLY A 321 -9.26 -31.85 -33.71
CA GLY A 321 -10.31 -31.73 -32.70
C GLY A 321 -10.11 -32.59 -31.46
N GLY A 322 -10.25 -32.00 -30.27
CA GLY A 322 -10.39 -32.77 -29.04
C GLY A 322 -10.14 -32.02 -27.73
N ARG A 323 -11.03 -31.08 -27.36
CA ARG A 323 -11.48 -30.69 -25.99
C ARG A 323 -11.77 -29.18 -25.89
N THR A 324 -13.01 -28.88 -25.51
CA THR A 324 -13.51 -27.60 -24.97
C THR A 324 -13.16 -26.32 -25.75
N LYS A 325 -13.81 -26.09 -26.90
CA LYS A 325 -13.95 -24.71 -27.41
C LYS A 325 -14.94 -23.99 -26.51
N LYS A 326 -14.43 -23.18 -25.57
CA LYS A 326 -15.18 -22.10 -24.93
C LYS A 326 -15.62 -21.17 -26.07
N VAL A 327 -16.90 -21.20 -26.44
CA VAL A 327 -17.44 -20.28 -27.45
C VAL A 327 -17.19 -18.88 -26.92
N SER A 328 -16.31 -18.13 -27.58
CA SER A 328 -16.12 -16.71 -27.30
C SER A 328 -17.35 -15.99 -27.82
N ILE A 329 -18.40 -15.94 -26.99
CA ILE A 329 -19.52 -15.04 -27.22
C ILE A 329 -18.94 -13.63 -27.11
N ASP A 330 -18.94 -12.88 -28.20
CA ASP A 330 -18.62 -11.46 -28.17
C ASP A 330 -19.81 -10.74 -27.51
N TRP A 331 -19.53 -10.00 -26.44
CA TRP A 331 -20.53 -9.34 -25.61
C TRP A 331 -20.42 -7.82 -25.75
N PRO A 332 -21.51 -7.04 -25.63
CA PRO A 332 -21.42 -5.59 -25.66
C PRO A 332 -20.73 -5.03 -24.40
N TYR A 333 -20.44 -3.72 -24.43
CA TYR A 333 -20.03 -2.98 -23.24
C TYR A 333 -21.06 -3.17 -22.10
N PRO A 334 -20.62 -3.43 -20.85
CA PRO A 334 -21.50 -3.91 -19.79
C PRO A 334 -22.51 -2.88 -19.26
N PHE A 335 -22.35 -1.60 -19.56
CA PHE A 335 -23.28 -0.55 -19.12
C PHE A 335 -23.97 0.12 -20.30
N VAL A 336 -25.28 0.31 -20.21
CA VAL A 336 -26.07 0.93 -21.28
C VAL A 336 -26.96 2.00 -20.67
N GLU A 337 -27.02 3.16 -21.34
CA GLU A 337 -27.90 4.27 -20.96
C GLU A 337 -29.35 3.80 -20.79
N ASN A 338 -29.96 4.18 -19.68
CA ASN A 338 -31.32 3.86 -19.28
C ASN A 338 -31.64 2.35 -19.23
N LYS A 339 -30.63 1.51 -18.99
CA LYS A 339 -30.82 0.08 -18.68
C LYS A 339 -30.30 -0.23 -17.29
N LEU A 340 -31.08 -1.04 -16.57
CA LEU A 340 -30.71 -1.55 -15.26
C LEU A 340 -29.54 -2.52 -15.38
N PHE A 341 -28.58 -2.41 -14.46
CA PHE A 341 -27.49 -3.36 -14.28
C PHE A 341 -27.35 -3.76 -12.81
N VAL A 342 -26.73 -4.90 -12.57
CA VAL A 342 -26.29 -5.37 -11.25
C VAL A 342 -24.77 -5.45 -11.24
N LEU A 343 -24.13 -4.50 -10.57
CA LEU A 343 -22.67 -4.47 -10.38
C LEU A 343 -22.34 -5.16 -9.07
N THR A 344 -21.44 -6.15 -9.10
CA THR A 344 -20.90 -6.80 -7.91
C THR A 344 -19.39 -6.66 -7.88
N VAL A 345 -18.86 -6.17 -6.77
CA VAL A 345 -17.42 -6.12 -6.49
C VAL A 345 -17.11 -7.09 -5.37
N SER A 346 -16.23 -8.05 -5.64
CA SER A 346 -15.85 -9.11 -4.70
C SER A 346 -14.39 -8.93 -4.28
N ALA A 347 -14.10 -9.06 -2.98
CA ALA A 347 -12.74 -9.05 -2.44
C ALA A 347 -12.10 -10.45 -2.57
N GLY A 348 -11.16 -10.59 -3.51
CA GLY A 348 -10.33 -11.78 -3.72
C GLY A 348 -9.07 -11.79 -2.86
N LEU A 349 -8.16 -12.73 -3.12
CA LEU A 349 -6.90 -12.84 -2.38
C LEU A 349 -5.87 -11.85 -2.93
N GLU A 350 -5.84 -11.64 -4.25
CA GLU A 350 -4.88 -10.76 -4.93
C GLU A 350 -5.49 -9.41 -5.34
N GLY A 351 -6.82 -9.28 -5.36
CA GLY A 351 -7.47 -8.02 -5.72
C GLY A 351 -8.99 -8.03 -5.69
N TYR A 352 -9.58 -6.95 -6.21
CA TYR A 352 -11.02 -6.81 -6.40
C TYR A 352 -11.45 -7.37 -7.75
N HIS A 353 -12.54 -8.12 -7.78
CA HIS A 353 -13.15 -8.64 -9.01
C HIS A 353 -14.48 -7.95 -9.27
N ILE A 354 -14.63 -7.41 -10.48
CA ILE A 354 -15.83 -6.67 -10.88
C ILE A 354 -16.64 -7.54 -11.83
N ASN A 355 -17.88 -7.83 -11.42
CA ASN A 355 -18.87 -8.55 -12.20
C ASN A 355 -20.07 -7.65 -12.49
N VAL A 356 -20.58 -7.71 -13.72
CA VAL A 356 -21.81 -7.02 -14.12
C VAL A 356 -22.78 -8.07 -14.64
N ASP A 357 -24.00 -8.07 -14.11
CA ASP A 357 -25.06 -9.04 -14.42
C ASP A 357 -24.58 -10.50 -14.32
N GLY A 358 -23.75 -10.78 -13.31
CA GLY A 358 -23.18 -12.10 -13.05
C GLY A 358 -21.95 -12.45 -13.89
N ARG A 359 -21.57 -11.63 -14.87
CA ARG A 359 -20.39 -11.85 -15.71
C ARG A 359 -19.19 -11.05 -15.21
N HIS A 360 -18.04 -11.70 -15.07
CA HIS A 360 -16.77 -11.01 -14.79
C HIS A 360 -16.38 -10.08 -15.95
N ILE A 361 -16.00 -8.84 -15.63
CA ILE A 361 -15.64 -7.79 -16.58
C ILE A 361 -14.18 -7.39 -16.44
N THR A 362 -13.72 -7.16 -15.21
CA THR A 362 -12.37 -6.66 -14.94
C THR A 362 -11.96 -7.02 -13.52
N SER A 363 -10.65 -7.15 -13.30
CA SER A 363 -10.06 -7.37 -11.98
C SER A 363 -8.99 -6.32 -11.71
N PHE A 364 -8.99 -5.79 -10.50
CA PHE A 364 -8.06 -4.76 -10.04
C PHE A 364 -7.21 -5.31 -8.88
N PRO A 365 -5.88 -5.46 -9.05
CA PRO A 365 -5.02 -5.98 -8.00
C PRO A 365 -4.94 -4.98 -6.84
N TYR A 366 -4.77 -5.50 -5.62
CA TYR A 366 -4.54 -4.63 -4.47
C TYR A 366 -3.29 -3.77 -4.66
N ARG A 367 -3.39 -2.50 -4.28
CA ARG A 367 -2.25 -1.59 -4.22
C ARG A 367 -1.75 -1.47 -2.79
N THR A 368 -0.45 -1.26 -2.67
CA THR A 368 0.18 -0.99 -1.38
C THR A 368 -0.43 0.26 -0.73
N GLY A 369 -0.55 0.22 0.60
CA GLY A 369 -1.08 1.34 1.39
C GLY A 369 -2.53 1.17 1.86
N PHE A 370 -3.24 0.12 1.44
CA PHE A 370 -4.58 -0.19 1.93
C PHE A 370 -4.75 -1.67 2.24
N THR A 371 -5.61 -1.93 3.22
CA THR A 371 -6.13 -3.24 3.59
C THR A 371 -7.62 -3.31 3.28
N LEU A 372 -8.20 -4.51 3.24
CA LEU A 372 -9.64 -4.66 3.06
C LEU A 372 -10.45 -4.01 4.18
N GLU A 373 -9.90 -3.98 5.39
CA GLU A 373 -10.52 -3.35 6.56
C GLU A 373 -10.64 -1.84 6.40
N ASP A 374 -9.77 -1.19 5.61
CA ASP A 374 -9.84 0.25 5.34
C ASP A 374 -11.11 0.64 4.57
N ALA A 375 -11.71 -0.28 3.80
CA ALA A 375 -12.88 -0.03 2.95
C ALA A 375 -14.17 0.14 3.76
N THR A 376 -14.27 1.29 4.43
CA THR A 376 -15.32 1.63 5.41
C THR A 376 -16.48 2.43 4.83
N GLY A 377 -16.44 2.74 3.53
CA GLY A 377 -17.52 3.42 2.83
C GLY A 377 -17.60 3.00 1.36
N LEU A 378 -18.83 2.95 0.84
CA LEU A 378 -19.14 2.85 -0.58
C LEU A 378 -19.76 4.17 -1.04
N PHE A 379 -19.10 4.86 -1.96
CA PHE A 379 -19.60 6.08 -2.59
C PHE A 379 -19.97 5.82 -4.06
N VAL A 380 -21.09 6.35 -4.52
CA VAL A 380 -21.50 6.24 -5.93
C VAL A 380 -22.00 7.59 -6.44
N ASN A 381 -21.45 8.07 -7.56
CA ASN A 381 -21.80 9.39 -8.10
C ASN A 381 -21.71 9.45 -9.63
N GLY A 382 -22.16 10.56 -10.21
CA GLY A 382 -22.22 10.79 -11.67
C GLY A 382 -23.60 10.49 -12.25
N ASP A 383 -23.62 10.10 -13.52
CA ASP A 383 -24.81 9.85 -14.35
C ASP A 383 -25.44 8.49 -14.10
N ILE A 384 -25.88 8.29 -12.86
CA ILE A 384 -26.49 7.04 -12.41
C ILE A 384 -27.61 7.31 -11.42
N ASP A 385 -28.70 6.57 -11.58
CA ASP A 385 -29.76 6.43 -10.59
C ASP A 385 -29.55 5.12 -9.84
N VAL A 386 -29.23 5.21 -8.55
CA VAL A 386 -28.98 4.05 -7.68
C VAL A 386 -30.32 3.57 -7.09
N HIS A 387 -30.65 2.30 -7.33
CA HIS A 387 -31.88 1.68 -6.82
C HIS A 387 -31.66 1.01 -5.46
N SER A 388 -30.51 0.36 -5.30
CA SER A 388 -30.09 -0.24 -4.03
C SER A 388 -28.60 -0.47 -4.00
N ALA A 389 -28.05 -0.49 -2.79
CA ALA A 389 -26.69 -0.91 -2.50
C ALA A 389 -26.73 -1.93 -1.35
N PHE A 390 -25.91 -2.97 -1.46
CA PHE A 390 -25.82 -4.05 -0.50
C PHE A 390 -24.37 -4.47 -0.32
N ALA A 391 -23.95 -4.69 0.91
CA ALA A 391 -22.65 -5.25 1.25
C ALA A 391 -22.86 -6.47 2.16
N ALA A 392 -22.17 -7.57 1.90
CA ALA A 392 -22.33 -8.80 2.66
C ALA A 392 -21.04 -9.61 2.76
N SER A 393 -21.10 -10.65 3.60
CA SER A 393 -19.92 -11.39 4.06
C SER A 393 -18.89 -10.43 4.68
N LEU A 394 -19.39 -9.43 5.40
CA LEU A 394 -18.59 -8.45 6.13
C LEU A 394 -18.00 -9.11 7.39
N PRO A 395 -16.88 -8.59 7.92
CA PRO A 395 -16.32 -9.11 9.16
C PRO A 395 -17.29 -8.89 10.33
N SER A 396 -17.57 -9.96 11.08
CA SER A 396 -18.45 -9.96 12.26
C SER A 396 -17.82 -9.32 13.50
N THR A 397 -16.52 -9.03 13.43
CA THR A 397 -15.78 -8.35 14.49
C THR A 397 -15.17 -7.09 13.93
N HIS A 398 -15.22 -6.03 14.74
CA HIS A 398 -14.40 -4.85 14.51
C HIS A 398 -13.01 -5.35 14.88
N LEU A 399 -12.32 -5.97 13.93
CA LEU A 399 -10.87 -6.13 14.00
C LEU A 399 -10.38 -4.71 14.04
N SER A 400 -10.27 -4.18 15.27
CA SER A 400 -10.12 -2.77 15.46
C SER A 400 -8.98 -2.30 14.58
N PHE A 401 -9.24 -1.21 13.87
CA PHE A 401 -8.25 -0.17 13.57
C PHE A 401 -7.56 0.24 14.87
N ALA A 402 -6.90 -0.71 15.53
CA ALA A 402 -6.13 -0.58 16.73
C ALA A 402 -4.72 -0.41 16.19
N PRO A 403 -4.18 0.81 16.20
CA PRO A 403 -2.81 1.04 15.80
C PRO A 403 -1.82 0.08 16.48
N GLN A 404 -2.16 -0.42 17.67
CA GLN A 404 -1.48 -1.52 18.36
C GLN A 404 -1.22 -2.80 17.52
N ARG A 405 -2.06 -3.17 16.54
CA ARG A 405 -1.84 -4.39 15.72
C ARG A 405 -0.68 -4.25 14.74
N HIS A 406 -0.39 -3.04 14.29
CA HIS A 406 0.74 -2.79 13.41
C HIS A 406 2.07 -2.68 14.19
N LEU A 407 1.99 -2.41 15.49
CA LEU A 407 3.13 -2.31 16.39
C LEU A 407 3.56 -3.68 16.92
N GLU A 408 4.65 -4.22 16.37
CA GLU A 408 5.34 -5.36 16.96
C GLU A 408 6.22 -4.85 18.12
N MET A 409 5.66 -4.86 19.34
CA MET A 409 6.32 -4.34 20.55
C MET A 409 7.41 -5.30 21.07
N LEU A 410 8.50 -5.42 20.31
CA LEU A 410 9.65 -6.27 20.67
C LEU A 410 10.93 -5.44 20.92
N PRO A 411 11.76 -5.81 21.92
CA PRO A 411 12.98 -5.09 22.26
C PRO A 411 13.98 -4.93 21.10
N LYS A 412 14.02 -5.89 20.16
CA LYS A 412 14.89 -5.82 18.97
C LYS A 412 14.64 -4.57 18.10
N TRP A 413 13.46 -3.98 18.19
CA TRP A 413 13.07 -2.80 17.40
C TRP A 413 13.25 -1.49 18.16
N GLN A 414 13.63 -1.51 19.43
CA GLN A 414 13.90 -0.30 20.20
C GLN A 414 15.13 0.43 19.64
N ALA A 415 15.10 1.76 19.73
CA ALA A 415 16.27 2.57 19.45
C ALA A 415 17.31 2.36 20.54
N PRO A 416 18.60 2.34 20.16
CA PRO A 416 19.65 2.39 21.16
C PRO A 416 19.64 3.74 21.90
N PRO A 417 20.13 3.75 23.15
CA PRO A 417 20.31 4.97 23.92
C PRO A 417 21.24 5.95 23.19
N LEU A 418 21.03 7.24 23.39
CA LEU A 418 21.89 8.24 22.78
C LEU A 418 23.33 8.13 23.31
N PRO A 419 24.35 8.23 22.45
CA PRO A 419 25.74 8.28 22.87
C PRO A 419 26.06 9.66 23.47
N ASP A 420 27.01 9.68 24.42
CA ASP A 420 27.55 10.92 24.99
C ASP A 420 28.52 11.64 24.02
N GLU A 421 28.96 10.93 22.98
CA GLU A 421 29.88 11.39 21.94
C GLU A 421 29.12 11.96 20.72
N PRO A 422 29.75 12.84 19.93
CA PRO A 422 29.18 13.34 18.69
C PRO A 422 28.81 12.20 17.73
N VAL A 423 27.60 12.26 17.17
CA VAL A 423 27.12 11.31 16.15
C VAL A 423 27.60 11.75 14.77
N GLU A 424 27.90 10.79 13.88
CA GLU A 424 28.36 11.08 12.53
C GLU A 424 27.24 11.66 11.64
N LEU A 425 26.00 11.21 11.89
CA LEU A 425 24.82 11.64 11.14
C LEU A 425 23.56 11.55 12.02
N PHE A 426 22.76 12.61 11.98
CA PHE A 426 21.40 12.62 12.53
C PHE A 426 20.37 12.62 11.39
N ILE A 427 19.39 11.73 11.47
CA ILE A 427 18.29 11.59 10.51
C ILE A 427 16.97 11.88 11.23
N GLY A 428 16.38 13.04 10.95
CA GLY A 428 15.02 13.38 11.39
C GLY A 428 13.99 12.87 10.38
N ILE A 429 13.07 12.01 10.82
CA ILE A 429 12.03 11.41 9.98
C ILE A 429 10.70 12.07 10.32
N LEU A 430 10.09 12.77 9.37
CA LEU A 430 8.77 13.36 9.57
C LEU A 430 7.69 12.27 9.54
N SER A 431 6.83 12.23 10.54
CA SER A 431 5.72 11.26 10.62
C SER A 431 4.48 11.91 11.25
N ALA A 432 3.30 11.35 10.98
CA ALA A 432 2.03 11.80 11.56
C ALA A 432 1.58 10.86 12.67
N GLY A 433 0.73 11.33 13.59
CA GLY A 433 0.32 10.57 14.77
C GLY A 433 -0.22 9.17 14.46
N ASN A 434 -0.97 9.02 13.37
CA ASN A 434 -1.61 7.77 12.93
C ASN A 434 -0.74 6.83 12.07
N HIS A 435 0.51 7.18 11.75
CA HIS A 435 1.38 6.37 10.86
C HIS A 435 2.17 5.27 11.59
N PHE A 436 1.49 4.46 12.39
CA PHE A 436 2.14 3.43 13.20
C PHE A 436 2.79 2.34 12.34
N SER A 437 2.10 1.90 11.29
CA SER A 437 2.57 0.87 10.35
C SER A 437 3.82 1.30 9.59
N GLU A 438 3.83 2.54 9.11
CA GLU A 438 4.93 3.10 8.34
C GLU A 438 6.16 3.26 9.22
N ARG A 439 6.00 3.77 10.45
CA ARG A 439 7.10 3.81 11.43
C ARG A 439 7.64 2.41 11.70
N MET A 440 6.77 1.41 11.86
CA MET A 440 7.21 0.02 12.04
C MET A 440 7.91 -0.58 10.83
N ALA A 441 7.48 -0.25 9.62
CA ALA A 441 8.16 -0.67 8.40
C ALA A 441 9.58 -0.05 8.31
N VAL A 442 9.72 1.22 8.68
CA VAL A 442 11.02 1.89 8.78
C VAL A 442 11.89 1.24 9.86
N ARG A 443 11.34 0.94 11.03
CA ARG A 443 12.03 0.19 12.09
C ARG A 443 12.52 -1.16 11.59
N LYS A 444 11.69 -1.93 10.89
CA LYS A 444 12.02 -3.28 10.40
C LYS A 444 12.98 -3.30 9.20
N SER A 445 13.15 -2.17 8.53
CA SER A 445 13.99 -2.05 7.32
C SER A 445 15.35 -1.42 7.66
N TRP A 446 15.62 -0.21 7.17
CA TRP A 446 16.94 0.39 7.19
C TRP A 446 17.39 0.83 8.59
N MET A 447 16.48 1.02 9.56
CA MET A 447 16.84 1.25 10.97
C MET A 447 17.54 0.04 11.62
N GLN A 448 17.55 -1.12 10.97
CA GLN A 448 18.32 -2.30 11.40
C GLN A 448 19.77 -2.30 10.92
N HIS A 449 20.18 -1.30 10.13
CA HIS A 449 21.55 -1.21 9.66
C HIS A 449 22.54 -1.09 10.84
N PRO A 450 23.73 -1.74 10.78
CA PRO A 450 24.69 -1.76 11.89
C PRO A 450 25.05 -0.38 12.46
N SER A 451 25.22 0.64 11.60
CA SER A 451 25.58 2.01 12.05
C SER A 451 24.50 2.68 12.90
N LEU A 452 23.23 2.33 12.69
CA LEU A 452 22.10 2.82 13.50
C LEU A 452 21.99 2.04 14.81
N LYS A 453 22.28 0.73 14.78
CA LYS A 453 22.31 -0.12 15.98
C LYS A 453 23.50 0.18 16.89
N SER A 454 24.64 0.59 16.33
CA SER A 454 25.83 0.99 17.08
C SER A 454 25.79 2.44 17.58
N SER A 455 24.75 3.21 17.23
CA SER A 455 24.59 4.64 17.55
C SER A 455 25.61 5.59 16.90
N ASN A 456 26.30 5.17 15.84
CA ASN A 456 27.14 6.09 15.05
C ASN A 456 26.25 7.05 14.23
N VAL A 457 25.12 6.53 13.77
CA VAL A 457 24.05 7.27 13.10
C VAL A 457 22.81 7.19 13.96
N VAL A 458 22.13 8.33 14.18
CA VAL A 458 20.91 8.40 14.99
C VAL A 458 19.74 8.77 14.11
N ALA A 459 18.69 7.96 14.12
CA ALA A 459 17.41 8.28 13.49
C ALA A 459 16.33 8.49 14.55
N ARG A 460 15.51 9.52 14.38
CA ARG A 460 14.36 9.82 15.25
C ARG A 460 13.16 10.27 14.42
N PHE A 461 11.99 9.79 14.78
CA PHE A 461 10.71 10.26 14.22
C PHE A 461 10.28 11.53 14.92
N PHE A 462 9.88 12.54 14.16
CA PHE A 462 9.27 13.75 14.68
C PHE A 462 7.78 13.67 14.41
N VAL A 463 6.97 13.69 15.47
CA VAL A 463 5.52 13.47 15.40
C VAL A 463 4.80 14.56 16.18
N ALA A 464 3.80 15.19 15.56
CA ALA A 464 2.97 16.19 16.21
C ALA A 464 1.68 15.55 16.78
N MET A 465 0.93 16.31 17.58
CA MET A 465 -0.29 15.83 18.21
C MET A 465 -1.40 15.62 17.18
N HIS A 466 -2.13 14.51 17.26
CA HIS A 466 -3.24 14.19 16.36
C HIS A 466 -4.58 14.73 16.88
N GLY A 467 -5.58 14.95 16.01
CA GLY A 467 -6.92 15.39 16.42
C GLY A 467 -7.66 14.38 17.31
N ARG A 468 -7.61 13.09 16.96
CA ARG A 468 -8.17 11.99 17.80
C ARG A 468 -7.35 11.75 19.07
N LYS A 469 -8.01 11.78 20.21
CA LYS A 469 -7.42 11.50 21.53
C LYS A 469 -6.86 10.08 21.64
N GLU A 470 -7.56 9.10 21.05
CA GLU A 470 -7.21 7.68 21.07
C GLU A 470 -5.85 7.44 20.40
N ILE A 471 -5.64 8.06 19.24
CA ILE A 471 -4.38 7.98 18.49
C ILE A 471 -3.22 8.53 19.32
N ASN A 472 -3.42 9.66 20.01
CA ASN A 472 -2.36 10.23 20.83
C ASN A 472 -2.01 9.35 22.03
N VAL A 473 -2.99 8.69 22.66
CA VAL A 473 -2.72 7.74 23.75
C VAL A 473 -1.87 6.57 23.26
N GLU A 474 -2.15 6.05 22.07
CA GLU A 474 -1.34 4.99 21.46
C GLU A 474 0.05 5.48 21.02
N LEU A 475 0.13 6.68 20.46
CA LEU A 475 1.41 7.33 20.10
C LEU A 475 2.31 7.49 21.32
N MET A 476 1.78 7.88 22.49
CA MET A 476 2.58 7.98 23.71
C MET A 476 3.14 6.63 24.16
N LYS A 477 2.34 5.55 24.06
CA LYS A 477 2.80 4.19 24.36
C LYS A 477 3.89 3.73 23.39
N GLU A 478 3.74 4.04 22.11
CA GLU A 478 4.75 3.75 21.08
C GLU A 478 6.06 4.51 21.36
N ALA A 479 5.96 5.83 21.60
CA ALA A 479 7.11 6.69 21.88
C ALA A 479 7.86 6.25 23.14
N GLU A 480 7.13 5.84 24.17
CA GLU A 480 7.70 5.29 25.40
C GLU A 480 8.42 3.96 25.17
N PHE A 481 7.82 3.05 24.40
CA PHE A 481 8.38 1.73 24.21
C PHE A 481 9.60 1.71 23.28
N PHE A 482 9.54 2.39 22.13
CA PHE A 482 10.61 2.33 21.12
C PHE A 482 11.73 3.35 21.36
N GLY A 483 11.46 4.44 22.08
CA GLY A 483 12.48 5.45 22.41
C GLY A 483 13.04 6.22 21.21
N ASP A 484 12.35 6.17 20.07
CA ASP A 484 12.79 6.74 18.80
C ASP A 484 11.90 7.88 18.28
N ILE A 485 10.92 8.32 19.07
CA ILE A 485 9.98 9.38 18.72
C ILE A 485 10.26 10.65 19.56
N VAL A 486 10.38 11.78 18.87
CA VAL A 486 10.34 13.13 19.40
C VAL A 486 8.95 13.71 19.15
N ILE A 487 8.21 13.98 20.23
CA ILE A 487 6.90 14.63 20.18
C ILE A 487 7.08 16.13 20.03
N VAL A 488 6.41 16.71 19.03
CA VAL A 488 6.33 18.16 18.82
C VAL A 488 4.95 18.63 19.30
N PRO A 489 4.86 19.46 20.35
CA PRO A 489 3.61 19.70 21.09
C PRO A 489 2.70 20.74 20.41
N TYR A 490 2.43 20.58 19.11
CA TYR A 490 1.41 21.33 18.38
C TYR A 490 0.47 20.36 17.64
N MET A 491 -0.68 20.85 17.17
CA MET A 491 -1.65 20.06 16.41
C MET A 491 -1.23 19.82 14.97
N ASP A 492 -1.09 18.55 14.59
CA ASP A 492 -0.59 18.15 13.28
C ASP A 492 -1.51 18.68 12.17
N ASN A 493 -0.90 19.30 11.17
CA ASN A 493 -1.56 19.85 10.00
C ASN A 493 -0.54 19.85 8.85
N TYR A 494 -0.98 19.55 7.64
CA TYR A 494 -0.17 19.58 6.44
C TYR A 494 0.53 20.94 6.23
N ASP A 495 -0.16 22.04 6.49
CA ASP A 495 0.38 23.40 6.36
C ASP A 495 1.53 23.67 7.35
N LEU A 496 1.63 22.88 8.41
CA LEU A 496 2.61 23.02 9.50
C LEU A 496 3.77 22.04 9.40
N VAL A 497 3.88 21.27 8.30
CA VAL A 497 5.01 20.34 8.06
C VAL A 497 6.37 21.06 8.18
N VAL A 498 6.44 22.32 7.75
CA VAL A 498 7.67 23.15 7.87
C VAL A 498 8.12 23.28 9.33
N LEU A 499 7.20 23.46 10.28
CA LEU A 499 7.55 23.54 11.71
C LEU A 499 8.10 22.22 12.25
N LYS A 500 7.59 21.09 11.76
CA LYS A 500 8.13 19.77 12.09
C LYS A 500 9.58 19.61 11.61
N THR A 501 9.90 20.19 10.45
CA THR A 501 11.27 20.24 9.94
C THR A 501 12.17 21.12 10.80
N VAL A 502 11.71 22.31 11.20
CA VAL A 502 12.47 23.20 12.10
C VAL A 502 12.75 22.53 13.45
N ALA A 503 11.82 21.71 13.95
CA ALA A 503 12.01 20.94 15.18
C ALA A 503 13.19 19.95 15.14
N ILE A 504 13.68 19.57 13.96
CA ILE A 504 14.84 18.69 13.77
C ILE A 504 16.15 19.44 14.01
N CYS A 505 16.21 20.73 13.65
CA CYS A 505 17.44 21.51 13.63
C CYS A 505 18.22 21.51 14.97
N PRO A 506 17.58 21.64 16.16
CA PRO A 506 18.28 21.58 17.44
C PRO A 506 19.02 20.27 17.71
N TYR A 507 18.62 19.18 17.03
CA TYR A 507 19.26 17.87 17.15
C TYR A 507 20.41 17.68 16.15
N SER A 508 20.56 18.59 15.18
CA SER A 508 21.59 18.51 14.14
C SER A 508 22.91 19.18 14.53
N HIS A 509 22.92 20.22 15.39
CA HIS A 509 24.11 20.85 15.97
C HIS A 509 23.75 21.73 17.18
N GLY A 510 24.63 21.79 18.18
CA GLY A 510 24.35 22.30 19.52
C GLY A 510 24.17 23.81 19.74
N GLU A 511 24.11 24.69 18.73
CA GLU A 511 24.02 26.15 19.02
C GLU A 511 23.55 27.11 17.89
N VAL A 512 22.98 26.65 16.76
CA VAL A 512 22.84 27.54 15.57
C VAL A 512 21.42 28.05 15.26
N CYS A 513 20.37 27.62 15.97
CA CYS A 513 18.98 27.97 15.58
C CYS A 513 18.15 28.74 16.63
N ASN A 514 18.77 29.40 17.61
CA ASN A 514 18.04 30.22 18.59
C ASN A 514 17.68 31.64 18.08
N GLU A 515 17.89 31.95 16.79
CA GLU A 515 17.66 33.28 16.21
C GLU A 515 16.75 33.26 14.96
N MET A 516 15.74 32.38 14.89
CA MET A 516 14.67 32.47 13.88
C MET A 516 13.30 32.71 14.51
#